data_AF-A0A9E1J0T0-F1
#
_entry.id   AF-A0A9E1J0T0-F1
#
_cell.length_a   1.000
_cell.length_b   1.000
_cell.length_c   1.000
_cell.angle_alpha   90.00
_cell.angle_beta   90.00
_cell.angle_gamma   90.00
#
_symmetry.space_group_name_H-M   'P 1'
#
loop_
_entity.id
_entity.type
_entity.pdbx_description
1 polymer ?
#
loop_
_entity_poly.entity_id
_entity_poly.type
_entity_poly.pdbx_seq_one_letter_code
_entity_poly.pdbx_strand_id
1 'polypeptide(L)' 'MKDNYNIEMEDISGFPLERSADFSFWEDISYQELQEKVLNKLDTDKARRFCGIVRTGSPFQLDDYYYRIKSN' A
#
# COMPACT_ATOMS: atom_id res chain seq x y z
N MET A 1 -17.06 16.88 8.73
CA MET A 1 -16.08 17.59 7.88
C MET A 1 -15.78 16.65 6.73
N LYS A 2 -16.18 16.99 5.49
CA LYS A 2 -16.00 16.13 4.31
C LYS A 2 -14.80 16.65 3.55
N ASP A 3 -13.76 15.82 3.44
CA ASP A 3 -12.57 16.17 2.69
C ASP A 3 -12.94 16.28 1.21
N ASN A 4 -12.46 17.35 0.55
CA ASN A 4 -12.85 17.81 -0.80
C ASN A 4 -12.64 16.82 -1.97
N TYR A 5 -12.34 15.56 -1.69
CA TYR A 5 -12.13 14.54 -2.70
C TYR A 5 -13.07 13.34 -2.62
N ASN A 6 -13.80 13.11 -1.52
CA ASN A 6 -14.87 12.09 -1.44
C ASN A 6 -14.53 10.70 -2.04
N ILE A 7 -13.23 10.33 -2.08
CA ILE A 7 -12.75 9.01 -2.48
C ILE A 7 -12.68 8.17 -1.22
N GLU A 8 -13.55 7.18 -1.12
CA GLU A 8 -13.46 6.13 -0.11
C GLU A 8 -12.13 5.40 -0.32
N MET A 9 -11.25 5.41 0.70
CA MET A 9 -10.08 4.55 0.71
C MET A 9 -10.59 3.11 0.73
N GLU A 10 -10.49 2.40 -0.39
CA GLU A 10 -10.85 0.98 -0.41
C GLU A 10 -9.97 0.22 0.57
N ASP A 11 -10.60 -0.54 1.45
CA ASP A 11 -9.94 -1.23 2.54
C ASP A 11 -9.17 -2.44 2.02
N ILE A 12 -7.84 -2.36 2.04
CA ILE A 12 -6.94 -3.45 1.67
C ILE A 12 -6.50 -4.30 2.88
N SER A 13 -7.00 -4.02 4.09
CA SER A 13 -6.56 -4.69 5.33
C SER A 13 -6.81 -6.20 5.35
N GLY A 14 -7.78 -6.67 4.54
CA GLY A 14 -8.10 -8.08 4.40
C GLY A 14 -7.16 -8.87 3.46
N PHE A 15 -6.26 -8.20 2.74
CA PHE A 15 -5.35 -8.87 1.82
C PHE A 15 -3.98 -9.13 2.44
N PRO A 16 -3.37 -10.29 2.17
CA PRO A 16 -1.96 -10.51 2.50
C PRO A 16 -1.09 -9.55 1.70
N LEU A 17 -0.20 -8.84 2.39
CA LEU A 17 0.68 -7.84 1.78
C LEU A 17 2.12 -8.32 1.84
N GLU A 18 2.86 -7.97 0.80
CA GLU A 18 4.28 -8.24 0.71
C GLU A 18 5.06 -6.97 0.40
N ARG A 19 6.30 -6.94 0.86
CA ARG A 19 7.26 -5.88 0.58
C ARG A 19 8.57 -6.45 0.05
N SER A 20 9.23 -5.76 -0.86
CA SER A 20 10.53 -6.13 -1.39
C SER A 20 11.43 -4.90 -1.52
N ALA A 21 12.75 -5.04 -1.33
CA ALA A 21 13.69 -3.97 -1.62
C ALA A 21 14.14 -3.96 -3.10
N ASP A 22 14.15 -5.13 -3.75
CA ASP A 22 14.84 -5.33 -5.03
C ASP A 22 14.09 -6.23 -6.03
N PHE A 23 12.86 -6.62 -5.74
CA PHE A 23 12.05 -7.63 -6.46
C PHE A 23 12.59 -9.06 -6.44
N SER A 24 13.76 -9.34 -5.85
CA SER A 24 14.32 -10.69 -5.75
C SER A 24 13.68 -11.49 -4.63
N PHE A 25 13.33 -10.81 -3.51
CA PHE A 25 12.74 -11.43 -2.33
C PHE A 25 11.58 -10.60 -1.80
N TRP A 26 10.49 -11.28 -1.42
CA TRP A 26 9.27 -10.67 -0.88
C TRP A 26 9.06 -11.11 0.57
N GLU A 27 8.91 -10.15 1.45
CA GLU A 27 8.64 -10.30 2.88
C GLU A 27 7.17 -10.05 3.17
N ASP A 28 6.53 -10.89 3.98
CA ASP A 28 5.19 -10.62 4.47
C ASP A 28 5.20 -9.36 5.37
N ILE A 29 4.23 -8.48 5.18
CA ILE A 29 4.02 -7.29 6.01
C ILE A 29 2.55 -7.19 6.42
N SER A 30 2.29 -6.78 7.66
CA SER A 30 0.92 -6.53 8.09
C SER A 30 0.39 -5.19 7.56
N TYR A 31 -0.92 -5.09 7.37
CA TYR A 31 -1.55 -3.81 7.03
C TYR A 31 -1.29 -2.73 8.08
N GLN A 32 -1.26 -3.10 9.37
CA GLN A 32 -0.95 -2.16 10.45
C GLN A 32 0.46 -1.57 10.31
N GLU A 33 1.46 -2.41 10.03
CA GLU A 33 2.82 -1.92 9.81
C GLU A 33 2.92 -1.04 8.57
N LEU A 34 2.24 -1.41 7.49
CA LEU A 34 2.15 -0.58 6.29
C LEU A 34 1.52 0.78 6.61
N GLN A 35 0.44 0.80 7.39
CA GLN A 35 -0.24 2.02 7.78
C GLN A 35 0.66 2.93 8.62
N GLU A 36 1.28 2.40 9.67
CA GLU A 36 2.12 3.17 10.60
C GLU A 36 3.44 3.62 9.96
N LYS A 37 4.10 2.75 9.21
CA LYS A 37 5.44 3.02 8.67
C LYS A 37 5.39 3.83 7.38
N VAL A 38 4.31 3.68 6.60
CA VAL A 38 4.20 4.18 5.23
C VAL A 38 3.00 5.12 5.07
N LEU A 39 1.76 4.61 5.15
CA LEU A 39 0.57 5.39 4.76
C LEU A 39 0.39 6.67 5.58
N ASN A 40 0.63 6.62 6.90
CA ASN A 40 0.50 7.78 7.79
C ASN A 40 1.52 8.90 7.49
N LYS A 41 2.58 8.59 6.74
CA LYS A 41 3.63 9.55 6.36
C LYS A 41 3.43 10.09 4.93
N LEU A 42 2.54 9.48 4.15
CA LEU A 42 2.24 9.91 2.78
C LEU A 42 1.22 11.04 2.78
N ASP A 43 1.29 11.89 1.76
CA ASP A 43 0.16 12.74 1.42
C ASP A 43 -1.05 11.89 0.96
N THR A 44 -2.24 12.43 1.17
CA THR A 44 -3.51 11.74 0.89
C THR A 44 -3.61 11.24 -0.56
N ASP A 45 -3.06 11.97 -1.53
CA ASP A 45 -3.15 11.60 -2.94
C ASP A 45 -2.19 10.45 -3.29
N LYS A 46 -0.98 10.44 -2.72
CA LYS A 46 -0.05 9.31 -2.83
C LYS A 46 -0.59 8.06 -2.16
N ALA A 47 -1.13 8.18 -0.95
CA ALA A 47 -1.74 7.05 -0.24
C ALA A 47 -2.87 6.42 -1.07
N ARG A 48 -3.71 7.24 -1.72
CA ARG A 48 -4.77 6.75 -2.62
C ARG A 48 -4.22 6.01 -3.83
N ARG A 49 -3.23 6.57 -4.53
CA ARG A 49 -2.61 5.92 -5.71
C ARG A 49 -1.96 4.59 -5.35
N PHE A 50 -1.27 4.57 -4.21
CA PHE A 50 -0.69 3.37 -3.65
C PHE A 50 -1.75 2.27 -3.45
N CYS A 51 -2.83 2.55 -2.72
CA CYS A 51 -3.87 1.56 -2.45
C CYS A 51 -4.52 1.05 -3.74
N GLY A 52 -4.78 1.94 -4.70
CA GLY A 52 -5.33 1.55 -6.01
C GLY A 52 -4.42 0.61 -6.79
N ILE A 53 -3.12 0.88 -6.84
CA ILE A 53 -2.16 0.05 -7.60
C ILE A 53 -1.94 -1.28 -6.89
N VAL A 54 -1.73 -1.27 -5.58
CA VAL A 54 -1.53 -2.49 -4.79
C VAL A 54 -2.74 -3.42 -4.90
N ARG A 55 -3.98 -2.90 -4.95
CA ARG A 55 -5.19 -3.68 -5.22
C ARG A 55 -5.17 -4.41 -6.55
N THR A 56 -4.60 -3.80 -7.60
CA THR A 56 -4.50 -4.47 -8.91
C THR A 56 -3.51 -5.63 -8.92
N GLY A 57 -2.86 -5.93 -7.78
CA GLY A 57 -1.78 -6.91 -7.67
C GLY A 57 -0.44 -6.40 -8.20
N SER A 58 -0.42 -5.19 -8.75
CA SER A 58 0.79 -4.57 -9.28
C SER A 58 1.66 -4.06 -8.13
N PRO A 59 2.97 -4.34 -8.17
CA PRO A 59 3.94 -3.74 -7.26
C PRO A 59 3.96 -2.21 -7.40
N PHE A 60 4.00 -1.53 -6.26
CA PHE A 60 4.15 -0.07 -6.19
C PHE A 60 5.37 0.29 -5.34
N GLN A 61 6.24 1.15 -5.88
CA GLN A 61 7.41 1.62 -5.15
C GLN A 61 7.08 2.80 -4.25
N LEU A 62 7.47 2.71 -2.98
CA LEU A 62 7.52 3.82 -2.04
C LEU A 62 8.87 3.82 -1.35
N ASP A 63 9.58 4.95 -1.49
CA ASP A 63 10.94 5.12 -1.00
C ASP A 63 11.85 3.96 -1.44
N ASP A 64 12.45 3.26 -0.49
CA ASP A 64 13.42 2.18 -0.72
C ASP A 64 12.76 0.80 -0.94
N TYR A 65 11.42 0.72 -0.93
CA TYR A 65 10.70 -0.55 -0.97
C TYR A 65 9.58 -0.57 -2.00
N TYR A 66 9.31 -1.75 -2.53
CA TYR A 66 8.15 -2.10 -3.32
C TYR A 66 7.14 -2.83 -2.46
N TYR A 67 5.86 -2.61 -2.73
CA TYR A 67 4.75 -3.20 -2.00
C TYR A 67 3.75 -3.78 -2.98
N ARG A 68 3.14 -4.92 -2.63
CA ARG A 68 2.06 -5.53 -3.42
C ARG A 68 1.15 -6.36 -2.54
N ILE A 69 0.00 -6.74 -3.08
CA ILE A 69 -0.77 -7.88 -2.55
C ILE A 69 -0.04 -9.17 -2.95
N LYS A 70 0.09 -10.08 -1.98
CA LYS A 70 0.62 -11.42 -2.22
C LYS A 70 -0.21 -12.10 -3.31
N SER A 71 0.44 -12.44 -4.41
CA SER A 71 -0.19 -13.24 -5.46
C SER A 71 -0.27 -14.68 -4.95
N ASN A 72 -1.47 -15.27 -4.95
CA ASN A 72 -1.66 -16.69 -4.62
C ASN A 72 -0.85 -17.60 -5.55
#